data_AF-A0A7S1S9P6-F1
#
_entry.id   AF-A0A7S1S9P6-F1
#
_cell.length_a   1.000
_cell.length_b   1.000
_cell.length_c   1.000
_cell.angle_alpha   90.00
_cell.angle_beta   90.00
_cell.angle_gamma   90.00
#
_symmetry.space_group_name_H-M   'P 1'
#
loop_
_entity.id
_entity.type
_entity.pdbx_description
1 polymer ?
#
loop_
_entity_poly.entity_id
_entity_poly.type
_entity_poly.pdbx_seq_one_letter_code
_entity_poly.pdbx_strand_id
1 'polypeptide(L)'
;EVLAPAGGWPQLRAAVRNGADAVYFGLDLGLNARARAANFSEEELPRVMAYLHARGVKAYVTLNVLVFDHELFGSPAGLAYGGGSALEALRCVTSAHVDAIIVQDVGLSLACRRLCPSLPVHASTQMSVTSAPGALF
;
A
#
# COMPACT_ATOMS: atom_id res chain seq x y z
N GLU A 1 7.46 4.38 -16.87
CA GLU A 1 7.54 4.27 -15.40
C GLU A 1 8.24 2.96 -15.06
N VAL A 2 9.37 3.03 -14.35
CA VAL A 2 10.07 1.92 -13.72
C VAL A 2 9.64 1.87 -12.25
N LEU A 3 8.91 0.81 -11.89
CA LEU A 3 8.41 0.58 -10.53
C LEU A 3 9.28 -0.48 -9.83
N ALA A 4 9.95 -0.09 -8.73
CA ALA A 4 10.88 -0.97 -8.02
C ALA A 4 10.39 -1.37 -6.61
N PRO A 5 10.62 -2.61 -6.16
CA PRO A 5 10.32 -3.02 -4.79
C PRO A 5 11.28 -2.40 -3.77
N ALA A 6 10.75 -1.92 -2.64
CA ALA A 6 11.54 -1.40 -1.53
C ALA A 6 11.13 -2.06 -0.20
N GLY A 7 11.87 -3.08 0.23
CA GLY A 7 11.68 -3.72 1.54
C GLY A 7 12.49 -3.03 2.64
N GLY A 8 12.38 -1.71 2.75
CA GLY A 8 13.09 -0.88 3.74
C GLY A 8 14.05 0.14 3.13
N TRP A 9 14.68 0.93 4.00
CA TRP A 9 15.54 2.07 3.63
C TRP A 9 16.70 1.74 2.68
N PRO A 10 17.47 0.65 2.86
CA PRO A 10 18.56 0.32 1.93
C PRO A 10 18.07 0.09 0.50
N GLN A 11 16.98 -0.67 0.33
CA GLN A 11 16.38 -1.00 -0.96
C GLN A 11 15.73 0.23 -1.58
N LEU A 12 15.02 1.04 -0.78
CA LEU A 12 14.42 2.29 -1.22
C LEU A 12 15.49 3.25 -1.78
N ARG A 13 16.58 3.48 -1.04
CA ARG A 13 17.67 4.35 -1.51
C ARG A 13 18.36 3.78 -2.74
N ALA A 14 18.52 2.46 -2.82
CA ALA A 14 19.09 1.81 -4.00
C ALA A 14 18.20 2.01 -5.23
N ALA A 15 16.89 1.79 -5.11
CA ALA A 15 15.93 1.99 -6.20
C ALA A 15 15.98 3.44 -6.73
N VAL A 16 15.93 4.42 -5.83
CA VAL A 16 15.99 5.84 -6.21
C VAL A 16 17.31 6.20 -6.89
N ARG A 17 18.45 5.72 -6.36
CA ARG A 17 19.78 5.98 -6.96
C ARG A 17 19.96 5.34 -8.35
N ASN A 18 19.20 4.29 -8.65
CA ASN A 18 19.23 3.61 -9.95
C ASN A 18 18.12 4.08 -10.90
N GLY A 19 17.49 5.22 -10.60
CA GLY A 19 16.56 5.87 -11.53
C GLY A 19 15.16 5.26 -11.58
N ALA A 20 14.69 4.66 -10.48
CA ALA A 20 13.29 4.26 -10.38
C ALA A 20 12.37 5.50 -10.44
N ASP A 21 11.34 5.44 -11.29
CA ASP A 21 10.29 6.47 -11.37
C ASP A 21 9.32 6.36 -10.18
N ALA A 22 9.12 5.14 -9.67
CA ALA A 22 8.27 4.83 -8.54
C ALA A 22 8.84 3.67 -7.72
N VAL A 23 8.49 3.61 -6.44
CA VAL A 23 8.77 2.46 -5.57
C VAL A 23 7.49 1.92 -4.96
N TYR A 24 7.43 0.60 -4.73
CA TYR A 24 6.38 0.00 -3.92
C TYR A 24 6.91 -0.70 -2.68
N PHE A 25 6.17 -0.57 -1.58
CA PHE A 25 6.54 -1.13 -0.28
C PHE A 25 5.30 -1.46 0.56
N GLY A 26 5.49 -2.28 1.60
CA GLY A 26 4.46 -2.58 2.60
C GLY A 26 4.61 -1.68 3.83
N LEU A 27 3.54 -1.61 4.62
CA LEU A 27 3.57 -1.10 6.00
C LEU A 27 3.50 -2.27 7.00
N ASP A 28 3.99 -2.06 8.22
CA ASP A 28 3.90 -3.00 9.35
C ASP A 28 2.47 -3.12 9.93
N LEU A 29 1.49 -3.31 9.05
CA LEU A 29 0.06 -3.42 9.34
C LEU A 29 -0.51 -4.82 9.06
N GLY A 30 0.33 -5.77 8.63
CA GLY A 30 -0.12 -7.10 8.21
C GLY A 30 -0.92 -7.13 6.88
N LEU A 31 -1.16 -5.98 6.25
CA LEU A 31 -1.97 -5.86 5.04
C LEU A 31 -1.20 -6.09 3.72
N ASN A 32 0.05 -6.57 3.79
CA ASN A 32 0.86 -6.82 2.61
C ASN A 32 1.39 -8.25 2.55
N ALA A 33 1.50 -8.82 1.35
CA ALA A 33 1.89 -10.21 1.15
C ALA A 33 3.36 -10.51 1.53
N ARG A 34 4.18 -9.48 1.82
CA ARG A 34 5.59 -9.60 2.19
C ARG A 34 5.79 -9.46 3.70
N ALA A 35 5.04 -10.24 4.48
CA ALA A 35 5.10 -10.23 5.95
C ALA A 35 6.49 -10.46 6.57
N ARG A 36 7.47 -10.99 5.81
CA ARG A 36 8.86 -11.21 6.27
C ARG A 36 9.87 -10.16 5.79
N ALA A 37 9.45 -9.20 4.96
CA ALA A 37 10.31 -8.09 4.58
C ALA A 37 10.41 -7.09 5.74
N ALA A 38 11.51 -6.33 5.80
CA ALA A 38 11.52 -5.11 6.60
C ALA A 38 10.54 -4.14 5.93
N ASN A 39 9.35 -3.95 6.51
CA ASN A 39 8.41 -2.94 6.05
C ASN A 39 8.70 -1.63 6.78
N PHE A 40 8.00 -0.57 6.39
CA PHE A 40 8.05 0.69 7.12
C PHE A 40 6.92 0.73 8.15
N SER A 41 7.16 1.35 9.30
CA SER A 41 6.07 1.64 10.23
C SER A 41 5.22 2.82 9.73
N GLU A 42 4.02 2.99 10.29
CA GLU A 42 3.17 4.14 9.98
C GLU A 42 3.85 5.47 10.36
N GLU A 43 4.60 5.48 11.46
CA GLU A 43 5.35 6.66 11.92
C GLU A 43 6.51 7.02 11.00
N GLU A 44 7.10 6.04 10.31
CA GLU A 44 8.15 6.27 9.32
C GLU A 44 7.61 6.78 7.98
N LEU A 45 6.34 6.52 7.67
CA LEU A 45 5.76 6.82 6.36
C LEU A 45 5.93 8.30 5.93
N PRO A 46 5.64 9.31 6.77
CA PRO A 46 5.87 10.72 6.38
C PRO A 46 7.31 11.00 5.96
N ARG A 47 8.29 10.37 6.61
CA ARG A 47 9.72 10.51 6.29
C ARG A 47 10.07 9.83 4.98
N VAL A 48 9.49 8.67 4.71
CA VAL A 48 9.63 7.95 3.44
C VAL A 48 9.09 8.80 2.29
N MET A 49 7.87 9.33 2.44
CA MET A 49 7.21 10.17 1.44
C MET A 49 8.02 11.43 1.14
N ALA A 50 8.46 12.15 2.18
CA ALA A 50 9.31 13.33 2.01
C ALA A 50 10.61 13.02 1.26
N TYR A 51 11.24 11.87 1.53
CA TYR A 51 12.46 11.46 0.84
C TYR A 51 12.24 11.21 -0.66
N LEU A 52 11.14 10.52 -1.01
CA LEU A 52 10.80 10.13 -2.37
C LEU A 52 10.35 11.33 -3.21
N HIS A 53 9.40 12.11 -2.70
CA HIS A 53 8.86 13.27 -3.41
C HIS A 53 9.91 14.36 -3.64
N ALA A 54 10.83 14.58 -2.70
CA ALA A 54 11.97 15.50 -2.89
C ALA A 54 12.91 15.09 -4.04
N ARG A 55 12.76 13.86 -4.57
CA ARG A 55 13.54 13.31 -5.68
C ARG A 55 12.68 13.01 -6.90
N GLY A 56 11.42 13.43 -6.90
CA GLY A 56 10.47 13.19 -7.99
C GLY A 56 10.10 11.72 -8.17
N VAL A 57 10.29 10.88 -7.14
CA VAL A 57 9.94 9.45 -7.18
C VAL A 57 8.61 9.24 -6.48
N LYS A 58 7.72 8.46 -7.09
CA LYS A 58 6.40 8.14 -6.53
C LYS A 58 6.47 6.98 -5.53
N ALA A 59 5.53 6.95 -4.59
CA ALA A 59 5.40 5.91 -3.58
C ALA A 59 4.07 5.16 -3.72
N TYR A 60 4.13 3.84 -3.88
CA TYR A 60 2.97 2.96 -3.92
C TYR A 60 2.94 2.04 -2.70
N VAL A 61 1.87 2.10 -1.91
CA VAL A 61 1.74 1.22 -0.73
C VAL A 61 0.97 -0.05 -1.11
N THR A 62 1.53 -1.20 -0.76
CA THR A 62 0.90 -2.50 -0.96
C THR A 62 -0.07 -2.81 0.17
N LEU A 63 -1.35 -3.00 -0.20
CA LEU A 63 -2.44 -3.52 0.63
C LEU A 63 -3.00 -4.78 -0.06
N ASN A 64 -2.09 -5.70 -0.42
CA ASN A 64 -2.29 -6.78 -1.38
C ASN A 64 -2.50 -8.15 -0.73
N VAL A 65 -3.36 -8.19 0.28
CA VAL A 65 -3.86 -9.43 0.88
C VAL A 65 -5.38 -9.44 0.81
N LEU A 66 -5.99 -10.60 1.04
CA LEU A 66 -7.43 -10.69 1.31
C LEU A 66 -7.68 -10.15 2.71
N VAL A 67 -8.75 -9.36 2.87
CA VAL A 67 -9.07 -8.70 4.15
C VAL A 67 -10.37 -9.29 4.69
N PHE A 68 -10.32 -9.87 5.89
CA PHE A 68 -11.50 -10.37 6.57
C PHE A 68 -12.23 -9.24 7.32
N ASP A 69 -13.52 -9.41 7.64
CA ASP A 69 -14.34 -8.36 8.29
C ASP A 69 -13.70 -7.76 9.55
N HIS A 70 -13.06 -8.59 10.38
CA HIS A 70 -12.41 -8.15 11.62
C HIS A 70 -11.12 -7.36 11.36
N GLU A 71 -10.48 -7.53 10.20
CA GLU A 71 -9.35 -6.72 9.75
C GLU A 71 -9.84 -5.46 9.04
N LEU A 72 -10.96 -5.54 8.33
CA LEU A 72 -11.55 -4.42 7.60
C LEU A 72 -12.10 -3.36 8.56
N PHE A 73 -12.87 -3.76 9.56
CA PHE A 73 -13.53 -2.85 10.50
C PHE A 73 -12.79 -2.69 11.84
N GLY A 74 -11.75 -3.50 12.05
CA GLY A 74 -11.06 -3.61 13.33
C GLY A 74 -11.70 -4.67 14.24
N SER A 75 -10.86 -5.33 15.04
CA SER A 75 -11.30 -6.33 16.02
C SER A 75 -11.37 -5.70 17.41
N PRO A 76 -12.44 -5.97 18.20
CA PRO A 76 -12.50 -5.57 19.62
C PRO A 76 -11.31 -6.07 20.45
N ALA A 77 -10.61 -7.11 19.98
CA ALA A 77 -9.49 -7.73 20.69
C ALA A 77 -8.10 -7.16 20.32
N GLY A 78 -7.99 -6.20 19.39
CA GLY A 78 -6.70 -5.57 19.05
C GLY A 78 -5.61 -6.53 18.52
N LEU A 79 -6.00 -7.75 18.10
CA LEU A 79 -5.08 -8.86 17.80
C LEU A 79 -4.77 -9.07 16.32
N ALA A 80 -5.29 -8.24 15.42
CA ALA A 80 -4.89 -8.27 14.02
C ALA A 80 -3.81 -7.20 13.80
N TYR A 81 -2.55 -7.62 13.83
CA TYR A 81 -1.37 -6.92 13.30
C TYR A 81 -1.37 -5.38 13.34
N GLY A 82 -0.84 -4.79 14.42
CA GLY A 82 -0.42 -3.39 14.41
C GLY A 82 -1.54 -2.36 14.22
N GLY A 83 -2.12 -1.92 15.34
CA GLY A 83 -2.66 -0.56 15.49
C GLY A 83 -4.06 -0.25 14.95
N GLY A 84 -4.58 -0.92 13.93
CA GLY A 84 -5.87 -0.51 13.35
C GLY A 84 -6.46 -1.43 12.28
N SER A 85 -7.58 -0.97 11.73
CA SER A 85 -8.35 -1.58 10.64
C SER A 85 -7.78 -1.23 9.26
N ALA A 86 -8.10 -2.02 8.23
CA ALA A 86 -7.72 -1.71 6.86
C ALA A 86 -8.30 -0.37 6.37
N LEU A 87 -9.44 0.08 6.92
CA LEU A 87 -9.98 1.40 6.64
C LEU A 87 -9.15 2.53 7.26
N GLU A 88 -8.55 2.32 8.43
CA GLU A 88 -7.60 3.26 9.02
C GLU A 88 -6.30 3.30 8.23
N ALA A 89 -5.81 2.15 7.76
CA ALA A 89 -4.67 2.10 6.84
C ALA A 89 -4.90 2.94 5.58
N LEU A 90 -6.09 2.85 4.96
CA LEU A 90 -6.46 3.69 3.81
C LEU A 90 -6.40 5.19 4.13
N ARG A 91 -6.87 5.61 5.31
CA ARG A 91 -6.79 7.01 5.74
C ARG A 91 -5.34 7.42 5.98
N CYS A 92 -4.56 6.58 6.65
CA CYS A 92 -3.14 6.82 6.93
C CYS A 92 -2.34 7.07 5.65
N VAL A 93 -2.42 6.16 4.66
CA VAL A 93 -1.71 6.32 3.38
C VAL A 93 -2.18 7.54 2.60
N THR A 94 -3.48 7.84 2.64
CA THR A 94 -4.05 9.03 1.98
C THR A 94 -3.53 10.32 2.63
N SER A 95 -3.55 10.40 3.96
CA SER A 95 -3.07 11.55 4.72
C SER A 95 -1.56 11.76 4.58
N ALA A 96 -0.80 10.68 4.36
CA ALA A 96 0.63 10.76 4.06
C ALA A 96 0.94 11.13 2.61
N HIS A 97 -0.09 11.38 1.78
CA HIS A 97 0.05 11.69 0.34
C HIS A 97 0.74 10.59 -0.47
N VAL A 98 0.50 9.32 -0.13
CA VAL A 98 0.90 8.17 -0.97
C VAL A 98 0.31 8.32 -2.37
N ASP A 99 1.10 8.04 -3.41
CA ASP A 99 0.72 8.31 -4.80
C ASP A 99 -0.26 7.27 -5.37
N ALA A 100 -0.24 6.04 -4.86
CA ALA A 100 -1.22 5.01 -5.18
C ALA A 100 -1.17 3.87 -4.15
N ILE A 101 -2.23 3.07 -4.09
CA ILE A 101 -2.21 1.76 -3.41
C ILE A 101 -2.28 0.61 -4.39
N ILE A 102 -1.68 -0.52 -4.03
CA ILE A 102 -1.75 -1.78 -4.80
C ILE A 102 -2.58 -2.77 -3.98
N VAL A 103 -3.77 -3.11 -4.45
CA VAL A 103 -4.77 -3.88 -3.68
C VAL A 103 -5.05 -5.24 -4.27
N GLN A 104 -5.35 -6.22 -3.42
CA GLN A 104 -5.88 -7.52 -3.84
C GLN A 104 -7.38 -7.62 -3.58
N ASP A 105 -7.83 -7.19 -2.40
CA ASP A 105 -9.22 -7.32 -2.00
C ASP A 105 -10.13 -6.32 -2.72
N VAL A 106 -11.20 -6.83 -3.35
CA VAL A 106 -12.19 -6.02 -4.07
C VAL A 106 -12.99 -5.13 -3.12
N GLY A 107 -13.34 -5.64 -1.93
CA GLY A 107 -14.04 -4.87 -0.91
C GLY A 107 -13.23 -3.67 -0.44
N LEU A 108 -11.93 -3.86 -0.21
CA LEU A 108 -11.01 -2.78 0.14
C LEU A 108 -10.87 -1.76 -1.01
N SER A 109 -10.81 -2.22 -2.27
CA SER A 109 -10.77 -1.34 -3.44
C SER A 109 -12.01 -0.44 -3.51
N LEU A 110 -13.21 -1.02 -3.35
CA LEU A 110 -14.47 -0.28 -3.32
C LEU A 110 -14.54 0.69 -2.12
N ALA A 111 -14.07 0.26 -0.95
CA ALA A 111 -13.98 1.11 0.24
C ALA A 111 -13.06 2.31 0.00
N CYS A 112 -11.89 2.12 -0.62
CA CYS A 112 -10.97 3.19 -0.99
C CYS A 112 -11.63 4.21 -1.92
N ARG A 113 -12.32 3.75 -2.98
CA ARG A 113 -13.05 4.66 -3.90
C ARG A 113 -14.08 5.53 -3.18
N ARG A 114 -14.65 5.06 -2.06
CA ARG A 114 -15.65 5.82 -1.29
C ARG A 114 -15.04 6.71 -0.20
N LEU A 115 -14.01 6.26 0.49
CA LEU A 115 -13.40 6.97 1.62
C LEU A 115 -12.28 7.92 1.20
N CYS A 116 -11.54 7.54 0.16
CA CYS A 116 -10.31 8.18 -0.31
C CYS A 116 -10.38 8.34 -1.84
N PRO A 117 -11.40 9.03 -2.40
CA PRO A 117 -11.67 9.04 -3.84
C PRO A 117 -10.54 9.63 -4.69
N SER A 118 -9.65 10.43 -4.10
CA SER A 118 -8.48 11.01 -4.76
C SER A 118 -7.25 10.11 -4.77
N LEU A 119 -7.25 9.00 -4.01
CA LEU A 119 -6.13 8.07 -3.93
C LEU A 119 -6.24 7.05 -5.07
N PRO A 120 -5.30 7.02 -6.03
CA PRO A 120 -5.30 6.04 -7.11
C PRO A 120 -5.18 4.61 -6.58
N VAL A 121 -5.91 3.69 -7.19
CA VAL A 121 -5.93 2.27 -6.84
C VAL A 121 -5.44 1.45 -8.03
N HIS A 122 -4.37 0.68 -7.81
CA HIS A 122 -3.83 -0.26 -8.77
C HIS A 122 -4.21 -1.68 -8.38
N ALA A 123 -4.65 -2.47 -9.35
CA ALA A 123 -4.92 -3.89 -9.17
C ALA A 123 -3.61 -4.67 -8.95
N SER A 124 -3.52 -5.44 -7.87
CA SER A 124 -2.43 -6.39 -7.66
C SER A 124 -2.51 -7.52 -8.68
N THR A 125 -1.37 -8.06 -9.10
CA THR A 125 -1.33 -9.30 -9.88
C THR A 125 -2.02 -10.46 -9.16
N GLN A 126 -2.10 -10.42 -7.83
CA GLN A 126 -2.82 -11.39 -6.99
C GLN A 126 -4.34 -11.34 -7.18
N MET A 127 -4.90 -10.28 -7.78
CA MET A 127 -6.33 -10.25 -8.12
C MET A 127 -6.71 -11.28 -9.21
N SER A 128 -5.72 -11.85 -9.91
CA SER A 128 -5.93 -12.88 -10.92
C SER A 128 -6.87 -12.46 -12.07
N VAL A 129 -6.88 -11.16 -12.39
CA VAL A 129 -7.63 -10.62 -13.54
C VAL A 129 -6.88 -10.95 -14.82
N THR A 130 -7.42 -11.88 -15.61
CA THR A 130 -6.79 -12.39 -16.84
C THR A 130 -7.63 -12.14 -18.11
N SER A 131 -8.73 -11.40 -17.99
CA SER A 131 -9.66 -11.14 -19.10
C SER A 131 -10.14 -9.70 -19.10
N ALA A 132 -10.54 -9.19 -20.28
CA ALA A 132 -11.08 -7.85 -20.41
C ALA A 132 -12.35 -7.61 -19.56
N PRO A 133 -13.32 -8.53 -19.47
CA PRO A 133 -14.46 -8.37 -18.55
C PRO A 133 -14.04 -8.19 -17.09
N GLY A 134 -13.03 -8.94 -16.63
CA GLY A 134 -12.52 -8.79 -15.27
C GLY A 134 -11.82 -7.46 -15.01
N ALA A 135 -11.22 -6.84 -16.04
CA ALA A 135 -10.60 -5.52 -15.93
C ALA A 135 -11.61 -4.36 -15.98
N LEU A 136 -12.83 -4.61 -16.45
CA LEU A 136 -13.92 -3.62 -16.53
C LEU A 136 -14.82 -3.60 -15.29
N PHE A 137 -14.73 -4.61 -14.43
CA PHE A 137 -15.46 -4.71 -13.17
C PHE A 137 -14.94 -3.69 -12.15
#